data_AF-A0A6C0CKB9-F1
#
_entry.id   AF-A0A6C0CKB9-F1
#
_cell.length_a   1.000
_cell.length_b   1.000
_cell.length_c   1.000
_cell.angle_alpha   90.00
_cell.angle_beta   90.00
_cell.angle_gamma   90.00
#
_symmetry.space_group_name_H-M   'P 1'
#
loop_
_entity.id
_entity.type
_entity.pdbx_description
1 polymer ?
#
loop_
_entity_poly.entity_id
_entity_poly.type
_entity_poly.pdbx_seq_one_letter_code
_entity_poly.pdbx_strand_id
1 'polypeptide(L)'
;MDQTIWGPKMWHILHTVSFTYPKSPTCEQKNQFKTFYMSLQHILPCSVCRSHYKENLKINPIDNALDSRVDLVKWVIDFHNLVNYQLGKRQYSYDEVVKMYHKIYRSPYRRIKPFWIWLLVILVIIFIAVLFYRKGFKK
;
A
#
# COMPACT_ATOMS: atom_id res chain seq x y z
N MET A 1 10.81 8.02 -18.09
CA MET A 1 9.87 6.88 -17.99
C MET A 1 8.44 7.41 -18.03
N ASP A 2 7.52 6.70 -18.67
CA ASP A 2 6.10 7.11 -18.76
C ASP A 2 5.46 7.18 -17.37
N GLN A 3 5.01 8.38 -17.00
CA GLN A 3 4.41 8.71 -15.71
C GLN A 3 3.06 8.01 -15.48
N THR A 4 2.35 7.67 -16.55
CA THR A 4 1.03 7.02 -16.47
C THR A 4 1.12 5.60 -15.93
N ILE A 5 2.28 4.94 -16.09
CA ILE A 5 2.50 3.55 -15.66
C ILE A 5 2.91 3.48 -14.19
N TRP A 6 3.94 4.24 -13.79
CA TRP A 6 4.52 4.15 -12.43
C TRP A 6 3.85 5.11 -11.43
N GLY A 7 3.33 6.25 -11.89
CA GLY A 7 2.75 7.29 -11.04
C GLY A 7 1.60 6.78 -10.17
N PRO A 8 0.56 6.14 -10.75
CA PRO A 8 -0.54 5.59 -9.95
C PRO A 8 -0.09 4.55 -8.93
N LYS A 9 0.92 3.74 -9.26
CA LYS A 9 1.48 2.73 -8.36
C LYS A 9 2.26 3.36 -7.20
N MET A 10 3.03 4.41 -7.50
CA MET A 10 3.74 5.18 -6.47
C MET A 10 2.74 5.82 -5.50
N TRP A 11 1.72 6.53 -6.01
CA TRP A 11 0.67 7.09 -5.14
C TRP A 11 -0.05 6.04 -4.32
N HIS A 12 -0.28 4.86 -4.89
CA HIS A 12 -0.84 3.75 -4.15
C HIS A 12 0.04 3.38 -2.95
N ILE A 13 1.35 3.24 -3.14
CA ILE A 13 2.31 2.95 -2.06
C ILE A 13 2.33 4.06 -1.02
N LEU A 14 2.38 5.34 -1.42
CA LEU A 14 2.46 6.47 -0.49
C LEU A 14 1.26 6.52 0.45
N HIS A 15 0.05 6.42 -0.10
CA HIS A 15 -1.16 6.33 0.71
C HIS A 15 -1.16 5.08 1.59
N THR A 16 -0.78 3.92 1.08
CA THR A 16 -0.72 2.69 1.88
C THR A 16 0.23 2.82 3.06
N VAL A 17 1.41 3.40 2.84
CA VAL A 17 2.40 3.65 3.90
C VAL A 17 1.82 4.60 4.95
N SER A 18 1.13 5.69 4.56
CA SER A 18 0.50 6.60 5.53
C SER A 18 -0.59 5.92 6.36
N PHE A 19 -1.41 5.03 5.77
CA PHE A 19 -2.39 4.24 6.52
C PHE A 19 -1.77 3.26 7.52
N THR A 20 -0.52 2.83 7.31
CA THR A 20 0.21 1.97 8.27
C THR A 20 1.01 2.74 9.33
N TYR A 21 1.13 4.06 9.21
CA TYR A 21 1.88 4.88 10.16
C TYR A 21 1.33 4.70 11.59
N PRO A 22 2.13 4.66 12.66
CA PRO A 22 1.62 4.45 14.02
C PRO A 22 0.61 5.54 14.45
N LYS A 23 -0.35 5.19 15.31
CA LYS A 23 -1.27 6.19 15.89
C LYS A 23 -0.52 7.19 16.77
N SER A 24 0.49 6.70 17.48
CA SER A 24 1.38 7.46 18.38
C SER A 24 2.82 7.07 18.03
N PRO A 25 3.44 7.74 17.05
CA PRO A 25 4.76 7.39 16.54
C PRO A 25 5.88 7.81 17.50
N THR A 26 6.92 6.98 17.63
CA THR A 26 8.16 7.35 18.32
C THR A 26 8.99 8.34 17.49
N CYS A 27 9.94 9.04 18.10
CA CYS A 27 10.84 9.95 17.38
C CYS A 27 11.57 9.25 16.22
N GLU A 28 12.00 8.00 16.43
CA GLU A 28 12.63 7.19 15.39
C GLU A 28 11.68 6.89 14.23
N GLN A 29 10.43 6.50 14.52
CA GLN A 29 9.42 6.28 13.48
C GLN A 29 9.08 7.57 12.71
N LYS A 30 9.01 8.72 13.39
CA LYS A 30 8.87 10.03 12.72
C LYS A 30 10.02 10.26 11.73
N ASN A 31 11.25 10.02 12.16
CA ASN A 31 12.43 10.22 11.33
C ASN A 31 12.50 9.27 10.11
N GLN A 32 12.16 8.00 10.31
CA GLN A 32 12.12 7.00 9.22
C GLN A 32 11.09 7.37 8.15
N PHE A 33 9.87 7.72 8.55
CA PHE A 33 8.82 8.11 7.62
C PHE A 33 9.15 9.44 6.94
N LYS A 34 9.65 10.43 7.69
CA LYS A 34 10.15 11.69 7.12
C LYS A 34 11.19 11.42 6.03
N THR A 35 12.20 10.61 6.35
CA THR A 35 13.26 10.25 5.41
C THR A 35 12.70 9.59 4.15
N PHE A 36 11.76 8.65 4.29
CA PHE A 36 11.09 8.00 3.17
C PHE A 36 10.42 8.99 2.21
N TYR A 37 9.54 9.88 2.71
CA TYR A 37 8.85 10.84 1.86
C TYR A 37 9.78 11.93 1.32
N MET A 38 10.75 12.40 2.10
CA MET A 38 11.70 13.41 1.66
C MET A 38 12.64 12.88 0.57
N SER A 39 12.97 11.58 0.59
CA SER A 39 13.85 10.97 -0.41
C SER A 39 13.27 10.98 -1.83
N LEU A 40 11.95 11.05 -1.97
CA LEU A 40 11.28 11.08 -3.28
C LEU A 40 11.69 12.28 -4.13
N GLN A 41 12.09 13.40 -3.52
CA GLN A 41 12.61 14.56 -4.26
C GLN A 41 13.89 14.22 -5.07
N HIS A 42 14.58 13.13 -4.75
CA HIS A 42 15.81 12.70 -5.40
C HIS A 42 15.62 11.49 -6.33
N ILE A 43 14.67 10.61 -6.03
CA ILE A 43 14.62 9.27 -6.65
C ILE A 43 13.46 9.04 -7.63
N LEU A 44 12.48 9.95 -7.74
CA LEU A 44 11.40 9.77 -8.72
C LEU A 44 11.98 9.64 -10.15
N PRO A 45 11.48 8.72 -11.00
CA PRO A 45 12.07 8.40 -12.31
C PRO A 45 11.75 9.44 -13.41
N CYS A 46 11.57 10.69 -13.02
CA CYS A 46 11.17 11.82 -13.84
C CYS A 46 11.77 13.10 -13.24
N SER A 47 12.67 13.77 -13.98
CA SER A 47 13.38 14.97 -13.52
C SER A 47 12.45 16.13 -13.19
N VAL A 48 11.49 16.43 -14.07
CA VAL A 48 10.49 17.48 -13.85
C VAL A 48 9.65 17.18 -12.59
N CYS A 49 9.27 15.92 -12.40
CA CYS A 49 8.50 15.49 -11.24
C CYS A 49 9.29 15.66 -9.94
N ARG A 50 10.61 15.39 -9.94
CA ARG A 50 11.49 15.66 -8.80
C ARG A 50 11.55 17.15 -8.46
N SER A 51 11.72 18.00 -9.46
CA SER A 51 11.72 19.46 -9.27
C SER A 51 10.39 19.95 -8.70
N HIS A 52 9.26 19.53 -9.28
CA HIS A 52 7.93 19.88 -8.76
C HIS A 52 7.69 19.33 -7.36
N TYR A 53 8.12 18.10 -7.07
CA TYR A 53 7.99 17.53 -5.73
C TYR A 53 8.78 18.36 -4.69
N LYS A 54 9.98 18.82 -5.04
CA LYS A 54 10.79 19.70 -4.18
C LYS A 54 10.11 21.04 -3.92
N GLU A 55 9.48 21.65 -4.92
CA GLU A 55 8.73 22.89 -4.73
C GLU A 55 7.45 22.68 -3.92
N ASN A 56 6.73 21.58 -4.17
CA ASN A 56 5.53 21.23 -3.42
C ASN A 56 5.82 20.94 -1.94
N LEU A 57 7.00 20.40 -1.61
CA LEU A 57 7.46 20.23 -0.22
C LEU A 57 7.65 21.57 0.52
N LYS A 58 7.94 22.67 -0.20
CA LYS A 58 8.02 24.01 0.41
C LYS A 58 6.63 24.56 0.74
N ILE A 59 5.63 24.22 -0.08
CA ILE A 59 4.24 24.64 0.08
C ILE A 59 3.57 23.82 1.19
N ASN A 60 3.80 22.51 1.21
CA ASN A 60 3.21 21.57 2.16
C ASN A 60 4.31 20.72 2.85
N PRO A 61 5.03 21.29 3.82
CA PRO A 61 6.13 20.61 4.50
C PRO A 61 5.63 19.45 5.36
N ILE A 62 6.32 18.31 5.29
CA ILE A 62 5.96 17.09 6.04
C ILE A 62 6.12 17.22 7.55
N ASP A 63 6.96 18.16 8.03
CA ASP A 63 7.25 18.32 9.45
C ASP A 63 6.02 18.57 10.32
N ASN A 64 4.96 19.14 9.73
CA ASN A 64 3.69 19.42 10.41
C ASN A 64 2.74 18.20 10.45
N ALA A 65 3.14 17.05 9.90
CA ALA A 65 2.26 15.92 9.64
C ALA A 65 2.72 14.60 10.28
N LEU A 66 3.69 14.64 11.19
CA LEU A 66 4.31 13.44 11.76
C LEU A 66 3.82 13.10 13.17
N ASP A 67 2.85 13.83 13.72
CA ASP A 67 2.41 13.63 15.10
C ASP A 67 1.42 12.48 15.27
N SER A 68 0.68 12.14 14.22
CA SER A 68 -0.22 10.99 14.22
C SER A 68 -0.43 10.40 12.83
N ARG A 69 -1.00 9.18 12.77
CA ARG A 69 -1.51 8.58 11.53
C ARG A 69 -2.44 9.51 10.77
N VAL A 70 -3.36 10.17 11.47
CA VAL A 70 -4.37 11.02 10.82
C VAL A 70 -3.70 12.19 10.12
N ASP A 71 -2.71 12.80 10.75
CA ASP A 71 -1.99 13.95 10.19
C ASP A 71 -1.19 13.53 8.95
N LEU A 72 -0.49 12.41 8.99
CA LEU A 72 0.26 11.93 7.84
C LEU A 72 -0.66 11.52 6.68
N VAL A 73 -1.80 10.87 6.96
CA VAL A 73 -2.77 10.52 5.91
C VAL A 73 -3.32 11.77 5.25
N LYS A 74 -3.72 12.79 6.04
CA LYS A 74 -4.18 14.08 5.51
C LYS A 74 -3.10 14.73 4.64
N TRP A 75 -1.87 14.77 5.12
CA TRP A 75 -0.75 15.35 4.37
C TRP A 75 -0.52 14.66 3.03
N VAL A 76 -0.55 13.33 2.94
CA VAL A 76 -0.39 12.62 1.66
C VAL A 76 -1.55 12.93 0.71
N ILE A 77 -2.78 13.06 1.22
CA ILE A 77 -3.96 13.43 0.42
C ILE A 77 -3.81 14.86 -0.12
N ASP A 78 -3.45 15.81 0.74
CA ASP A 78 -3.29 17.21 0.37
C ASP A 78 -2.14 17.39 -0.62
N PHE A 79 -1.03 16.67 -0.42
CA PHE A 79 0.12 16.69 -1.31
C PHE A 79 -0.23 16.09 -2.69
N HIS A 80 -1.00 15.00 -2.74
CA HIS A 80 -1.50 14.45 -4.02
C HIS A 80 -2.50 15.41 -4.67
N ASN A 81 -3.39 16.04 -3.90
CA ASN A 81 -4.33 17.02 -4.42
C ASN A 81 -3.63 18.26 -5.00
N LEU A 82 -2.52 18.70 -4.41
CA LEU A 82 -1.70 19.78 -4.98
C LEU A 82 -1.19 19.41 -6.37
N VAL A 83 -0.70 18.18 -6.56
CA VAL A 83 -0.30 17.68 -7.88
C VAL A 83 -1.50 17.54 -8.83
N ASN A 84 -2.65 17.06 -8.33
CA ASN A 84 -3.87 16.99 -9.14
C ASN A 84 -4.30 18.37 -9.63
N TYR A 85 -4.30 19.37 -8.75
CA TYR A 85 -4.60 20.76 -9.09
C TYR A 85 -3.67 21.29 -10.19
N GLN A 86 -2.35 21.11 -10.03
CA GLN A 86 -1.34 21.51 -11.02
C GLN A 86 -1.54 20.84 -12.39
N LEU A 87 -2.14 19.65 -12.42
CA LEU A 87 -2.43 18.88 -13.64
C LEU A 87 -3.88 19.02 -14.13
N GLY A 88 -4.69 19.89 -13.53
CA GLY A 88 -6.11 20.06 -13.89
C GLY A 88 -6.98 18.82 -13.60
N LYS A 89 -6.57 17.98 -12.65
CA LYS A 89 -7.28 16.76 -12.25
C LYS A 89 -8.19 17.01 -11.04
N ARG A 90 -9.17 16.13 -10.88
CA ARG A 90 -10.07 16.11 -9.71
C ARG A 90 -9.28 15.99 -8.40
N GLN A 91 -9.70 16.76 -7.41
CA GLN A 91 -9.25 16.66 -6.02
C GLN A 91 -10.20 15.78 -5.21
N TYR A 92 -9.68 15.10 -4.19
CA TYR A 92 -10.43 14.16 -3.35
C TYR A 92 -10.47 14.62 -1.90
N SER A 93 -11.61 14.44 -1.22
CA SER A 93 -11.69 14.69 0.21
C SER A 93 -11.02 13.57 1.03
N TYR A 94 -10.72 13.86 2.30
CA TYR A 94 -10.19 12.87 3.24
C TYR A 94 -11.09 11.64 3.32
N ASP A 95 -12.40 11.83 3.51
CA ASP A 95 -13.37 10.74 3.68
C ASP A 95 -13.47 9.87 2.43
N GLU A 96 -13.39 10.46 1.24
CA GLU A 96 -13.40 9.71 -0.01
C GLU A 96 -12.20 8.78 -0.13
N VAL A 97 -11.00 9.28 0.17
CA VAL A 97 -9.77 8.48 0.10
C VAL A 97 -9.77 7.38 1.15
N VAL A 98 -10.16 7.70 2.40
CA VAL A 98 -10.27 6.69 3.47
C VAL A 98 -11.25 5.59 3.09
N LYS A 99 -12.42 5.95 2.56
CA LYS A 99 -13.44 4.98 2.10
C LYS A 99 -12.91 4.10 0.98
N MET A 100 -12.19 4.68 0.01
CA MET A 100 -11.57 3.96 -1.09
C MET A 100 -10.52 2.94 -0.59
N TYR A 101 -9.60 3.36 0.27
CA TYR A 101 -8.55 2.47 0.80
C TYR A 101 -9.10 1.40 1.74
N HIS A 102 -10.12 1.72 2.55
CA HIS A 102 -10.85 0.71 3.33
C HIS A 102 -11.46 -0.37 2.42
N LYS A 103 -12.07 0.02 1.30
CA LYS A 103 -12.62 -0.94 0.32
C LYS A 103 -11.54 -1.82 -0.30
N ILE A 104 -10.39 -1.25 -0.67
CA ILE A 104 -9.26 -1.98 -1.26
C ILE A 104 -8.76 -3.08 -0.31
N TYR A 105 -8.54 -2.75 0.97
CA TYR A 105 -7.93 -3.66 1.94
C TYR A 105 -8.91 -4.59 2.65
N ARG A 106 -10.22 -4.28 2.66
CA ARG A 106 -11.25 -5.15 3.23
C ARG A 106 -11.75 -6.24 2.28
N SER A 107 -11.41 -6.18 0.98
CA SER A 107 -11.97 -7.07 -0.03
C SER A 107 -11.78 -8.57 0.33
N PRO A 108 -12.89 -9.35 0.46
CA PRO A 108 -12.85 -10.76 0.85
C PRO A 108 -12.25 -11.67 -0.22
N TYR A 109 -12.03 -11.20 -1.44
CA TYR A 109 -11.51 -11.99 -2.55
C TYR A 109 -10.12 -12.59 -2.25
N ARG A 110 -9.34 -12.02 -1.31
CA ARG A 110 -8.06 -12.60 -0.86
C ARG A 110 -8.19 -13.70 0.21
N ARG A 111 -9.39 -13.98 0.73
CA ARG A 111 -9.63 -14.98 1.79
C ARG A 111 -10.24 -16.29 1.30
N ILE A 112 -10.63 -16.39 0.02
CA ILE A 112 -11.16 -17.65 -0.51
C ILE A 112 -9.98 -18.60 -0.72
N LYS A 113 -9.73 -19.50 0.25
CA LYS A 113 -8.89 -20.67 -0.02
C LYS A 113 -9.63 -21.53 -1.04
N PRO A 114 -9.00 -21.93 -2.17
CA PRO A 114 -9.67 -22.79 -3.13
C PRO A 114 -10.07 -24.09 -2.41
N PHE A 115 -11.36 -24.39 -2.41
CA PHE A 115 -11.90 -25.62 -1.84
C PHE A 115 -11.18 -26.88 -2.38
N TRP A 116 -10.73 -26.79 -3.63
CA TRP A 116 -9.91 -27.79 -4.32
C TRP A 116 -8.61 -28.17 -3.60
N ILE A 117 -8.00 -27.26 -2.82
CA ILE A 117 -6.81 -27.60 -2.01
C ILE A 117 -7.17 -28.67 -0.97
N TRP A 118 -8.31 -28.54 -0.31
CA TRP A 118 -8.79 -29.54 0.65
C TRP A 118 -9.19 -30.86 -0.04
N LEU A 119 -9.79 -30.78 -1.23
CA LEU A 119 -10.09 -31.96 -2.03
C LEU A 119 -8.82 -32.74 -2.40
N LEU A 120 -7.76 -32.06 -2.82
CA LEU A 120 -6.46 -32.68 -3.14
C LEU A 120 -5.83 -33.36 -1.92
N VAL A 121 -5.87 -32.72 -0.75
CA VAL A 121 -5.37 -33.32 0.51
C VAL A 121 -6.13 -34.60 0.84
N ILE A 122 -7.45 -34.61 0.71
CA ILE A 122 -8.28 -35.80 0.95
C ILE A 122 -7.92 -36.93 -0.02
N LEU A 123 -7.77 -36.63 -1.32
CA LEU A 123 -7.40 -37.61 -2.33
C LEU A 123 -6.02 -38.24 -2.04
N VAL A 124 -5.05 -37.44 -1.59
CA VAL A 124 -3.72 -37.94 -1.20
C VAL A 124 -3.81 -38.85 0.03
N ILE A 125 -4.60 -38.48 1.04
CA ILE A 125 -4.82 -39.32 2.24
C ILE A 125 -5.45 -40.66 1.85
N ILE A 126 -6.48 -40.63 0.99
CA ILE A 126 -7.14 -41.85 0.48
C ILE A 126 -6.13 -42.71 -0.29
N PHE A 127 -5.33 -42.10 -1.16
CA PHE A 127 -4.32 -42.82 -1.94
C PHE A 127 -3.28 -43.51 -1.04
N ILE A 128 -2.76 -42.79 -0.02
CA ILE A 128 -1.83 -43.34 0.96
C ILE A 128 -2.47 -44.49 1.74
N ALA A 129 -3.72 -44.32 2.20
CA ALA A 129 -4.46 -45.37 2.90
C ALA A 129 -4.64 -46.64 2.04
N VAL A 130 -4.93 -46.47 0.75
CA VAL A 130 -5.03 -47.60 -0.21
C VAL A 130 -3.68 -48.30 -0.37
N LEU A 131 -2.57 -47.57 -0.43
CA LEU A 131 -1.23 -48.17 -0.51
C LEU A 131 -0.89 -48.97 0.76
N PHE A 132 -1.20 -48.45 1.94
CA PHE A 132 -1.01 -49.17 3.21
C PHE A 132 -1.91 -50.41 3.31
N TYR A 133 -3.19 -50.30 2.95
CA TYR A 133 -4.12 -51.42 2.92
C TYR A 133 -3.64 -52.55 1.99
N ARG A 134 -3.17 -52.20 0.79
CA ARG A 134 -2.61 -53.17 -0.18
C ARG A 134 -1.30 -53.81 0.27
N LYS A 135 -0.46 -53.11 1.05
CA LYS A 135 0.75 -53.69 1.65
C LYS A 135 0.43 -54.64 2.82
N GLY A 136 -0.60 -54.33 3.62
CA GLY A 136 -1.01 -55.16 4.76
C GLY A 136 -1.59 -56.52 4.39
N PHE A 137 -2.27 -56.63 3.23
CA PHE A 137 -2.82 -57.89 2.70
C PHE A 137 -1.82 -58.76 1.93
N LYS A 138 -0.59 -58.28 1.69
CA LYS A 138 0.48 -59.04 1.01
C LYS A 138 1.42 -59.77 1.99
N LYS A 139 1.02 -59.92 3.24
CA LYS A 139 1.66 -60.76 4.27
C LYS A 139 0.70 -61.89 4.62
#